data_AF-A4TUU8-F1
#
_entry.id   AF-A4TUU8-F1
#
_cell.length_a   1.000
_cell.length_b   1.000
_cell.length_c   1.000
_cell.angle_alpha   90.00
_cell.angle_beta   90.00
_cell.angle_gamma   90.00
#
_symmetry.space_group_name_H-M   'P 1'
#
loop_
_entity.id
_entity.type
_entity.pdbx_description
1 polymer ?
#
loop_
_entity_poly.entity_id
_entity_poly.type
_entity_poly.pdbx_seq_one_letter_code
_entity_poly.pdbx_strand_id
1 'polypeptide(L)'
;MIGDALNWRPHYLRALILDQMGDKEACETALRRAIYLDRRAVLPHYHLGLFLQRAEETEAARRSFRNVLTLLEHQADETLVDEGEDLNAGQLRETVGMHMKLIGM
;
A
#
# COMPACT_ATOMS: atom_id res chain seq x y z
N MET A 1 11.32 -13.21 22.76
CA MET A 1 10.29 -13.57 21.77
C MET A 1 9.30 -12.40 21.67
N ILE A 2 9.74 -11.31 21.04
CA ILE A 2 8.94 -10.11 20.80
C ILE A 2 9.24 -9.78 19.34
N GLY A 3 8.54 -10.44 18.41
CA GLY A 3 8.86 -10.35 16.97
C GLY A 3 7.61 -10.36 16.08
N ASP A 4 6.56 -11.09 16.47
CA ASP A 4 5.37 -11.24 15.62
C ASP A 4 4.32 -10.14 15.75
N ALA A 5 4.32 -9.37 16.84
CA ALA A 5 3.25 -8.39 17.10
C ALA A 5 3.24 -7.19 16.14
N LEU A 6 4.31 -6.98 15.37
CA LEU A 6 4.43 -5.93 14.34
C LEU A 6 4.51 -6.51 12.92
N ASN A 7 4.34 -7.82 12.75
CA ASN A 7 4.51 -8.45 11.44
C ASN A 7 3.29 -8.17 10.54
N TRP A 8 3.38 -7.10 9.74
CA TRP A 8 2.33 -6.66 8.82
C TRP A 8 2.20 -7.57 7.59
N ARG A 9 3.27 -8.28 7.20
CA ARG A 9 3.36 -9.05 5.95
C ARG A 9 2.28 -10.12 5.80
N PRO A 10 1.97 -10.98 6.79
CA PRO A 10 0.89 -11.96 6.65
C PRO A 10 -0.48 -11.32 6.39
N HIS A 11 -0.76 -10.17 7.01
CA HIS A 11 -2.00 -9.44 6.80
C HIS A 11 -2.06 -8.82 5.39
N TYR A 12 -0.94 -8.30 4.90
CA TYR A 12 -0.81 -7.81 3.53
C TYR A 12 -1.00 -8.93 2.49
N LEU A 13 -0.30 -10.06 2.63
CA LEU A 13 -0.44 -11.19 1.71
C LEU A 13 -1.87 -11.75 1.72
N ARG A 14 -2.49 -11.84 2.90
CA ARG A 14 -3.90 -12.21 3.02
C ARG A 14 -4.80 -11.22 2.27
N ALA A 15 -4.53 -9.93 2.32
CA ALA A 15 -5.29 -8.95 1.57
C ALA A 15 -5.19 -9.16 0.06
N LEU A 16 -4.00 -9.44 -0.47
CA LEU A 16 -3.83 -9.72 -1.90
C LEU A 16 -4.63 -10.94 -2.35
N ILE A 17 -4.64 -12.00 -1.54
CA ILE A 17 -5.45 -13.21 -1.80
C ILE A 17 -6.94 -12.86 -1.79
N LEU A 18 -7.40 -12.07 -0.81
CA LEU A 18 -8.81 -11.68 -0.70
C LEU A 18 -9.26 -10.76 -1.85
N ASP A 19 -8.39 -9.86 -2.31
CA ASP A 19 -8.62 -9.03 -3.49
C ASP A 19 -8.81 -9.90 -4.74
N GLN A 20 -7.96 -10.91 -4.94
CA GLN A 20 -8.07 -11.88 -6.03
C GLN A 20 -9.35 -12.73 -5.93
N MET A 21 -9.79 -13.06 -4.71
CA MET A 21 -11.04 -13.78 -4.48
C MET A 21 -12.30 -12.90 -4.61
N GLY A 22 -12.14 -11.58 -4.73
CA GLY A 22 -13.25 -10.62 -4.81
C GLY A 22 -13.92 -10.32 -3.45
N ASP A 23 -13.35 -10.76 -2.34
CA ASP A 23 -13.85 -10.45 -0.99
C ASP A 23 -13.36 -9.05 -0.57
N LYS A 24 -14.08 -8.04 -1.05
CA LYS A 24 -13.71 -6.63 -0.91
C LYS A 24 -13.62 -6.18 0.55
N GLU A 25 -14.57 -6.58 1.39
CA GLU A 25 -14.61 -6.17 2.80
C GLU A 25 -13.45 -6.76 3.59
N ALA A 26 -13.18 -8.05 3.40
CA ALA A 26 -12.08 -8.71 4.09
C ALA A 26 -10.72 -8.22 3.58
N CYS A 27 -10.60 -7.90 2.29
CA CYS A 27 -9.41 -7.29 1.69
C CYS A 27 -9.08 -5.96 2.36
N GLU A 28 -10.03 -5.03 2.41
CA GLU A 28 -9.81 -3.72 3.04
C GLU A 28 -9.44 -3.85 4.51
N THR A 29 -10.14 -4.73 5.24
CA THR A 29 -9.85 -5.00 6.65
C THR A 29 -8.41 -5.50 6.84
N ALA A 30 -7.94 -6.40 5.97
CA ALA A 30 -6.60 -6.94 6.04
C ALA A 30 -5.52 -5.89 5.72
N LEU A 31 -5.74 -5.04 4.71
CA LEU A 31 -4.84 -3.90 4.40
C LEU A 31 -4.72 -2.93 5.57
N ARG A 32 -5.86 -2.53 6.15
CA ARG A 32 -5.89 -1.64 7.32
C ARG A 32 -5.20 -2.26 8.52
N ARG A 33 -5.33 -3.58 8.71
CA ARG A 33 -4.62 -4.28 9.78
C ARG A 33 -3.11 -4.27 9.56
N ALA A 34 -2.64 -4.50 8.34
CA ALA A 34 -1.21 -4.39 8.01
C ALA A 34 -0.67 -2.98 8.32
N ILE A 35 -1.37 -1.93 7.91
CA ILE A 35 -1.02 -0.53 8.21
C ILE A 35 -1.01 -0.25 9.72
N TYR A 36 -1.95 -0.82 10.47
CA TYR A 36 -2.01 -0.64 11.92
C TYR A 36 -0.79 -1.26 12.61
N LEU A 37 -0.35 -2.43 12.15
CA LEU A 37 0.80 -3.14 12.70
C LEU A 37 2.12 -2.46 12.36
N ASP A 38 2.27 -1.97 11.13
CA ASP A 38 3.39 -1.13 10.75
C ASP A 38 2.93 0.02 9.85
N ARG A 39 2.91 1.22 10.42
CA ARG A 39 2.51 2.44 9.69
C ARG A 39 3.53 2.84 8.62
N ARG A 40 4.76 2.32 8.69
CA ARG A 40 5.85 2.59 7.74
C ARG A 40 5.90 1.57 6.61
N ALA A 41 5.13 0.48 6.68
CA ALA A 41 5.02 -0.48 5.59
C ALA A 41 4.38 0.17 4.37
N VAL A 42 5.16 0.35 3.30
CA VAL A 42 4.75 1.13 2.12
C VAL A 42 3.69 0.39 1.29
N LEU A 43 3.87 -0.92 1.08
CA LEU A 43 3.00 -1.74 0.22
C LEU A 43 1.52 -1.76 0.67
N PRO A 44 1.17 -1.90 1.97
CA PRO A 44 -0.22 -1.80 2.42
C PRO A 44 -0.89 -0.46 2.07
N HIS A 45 -0.18 0.68 2.16
CA HIS A 45 -0.73 1.98 1.76
C HIS A 45 -0.95 2.05 0.25
N TYR A 46 -0.02 1.50 -0.54
CA TYR A 46 -0.15 1.46 -2.00
C TYR A 46 -1.37 0.63 -2.44
N HIS A 47 -1.49 -0.61 -1.93
CA HIS A 47 -2.60 -1.50 -2.29
C HIS A 47 -3.94 -1.00 -1.75
N LEU A 48 -3.98 -0.32 -0.59
CA LEU A 48 -5.20 0.35 -0.13
C LEU A 48 -5.61 1.49 -1.06
N GLY A 49 -4.64 2.25 -1.58
CA GLY A 49 -4.91 3.29 -2.59
C GLY A 49 -5.54 2.71 -3.85
N LEU A 50 -4.99 1.63 -4.39
CA LEU A 50 -5.54 0.94 -5.56
C LEU A 50 -6.93 0.37 -5.30
N PHE A 51 -7.12 -0.26 -4.15
CA PHE A 51 -8.40 -0.83 -3.74
C PHE A 51 -9.50 0.24 -3.68
N LEU A 52 -9.21 1.36 -3.01
CA LEU A 52 -10.14 2.48 -2.87
C LEU A 52 -10.40 3.18 -4.20
N GLN A 53 -9.39 3.29 -5.07
CA GLN A 53 -9.57 3.82 -6.42
C GLN A 53 -10.58 2.97 -7.22
N ARG A 54 -10.47 1.63 -7.19
CA ARG A 54 -11.42 0.72 -7.85
C ARG A 54 -12.82 0.76 -7.22
N ALA A 55 -12.93 1.18 -5.97
CA ALA A 55 -14.19 1.38 -5.27
C ALA A 55 -14.78 2.79 -5.50
N GLU A 56 -14.16 3.61 -6.35
CA GLU A 56 -14.55 5.02 -6.61
C GLU A 56 -14.46 5.95 -5.37
N GLU A 57 -13.76 5.50 -4.33
CA GLU A 57 -13.50 6.24 -3.09
C GLU A 57 -12.28 7.17 -3.26
N THR A 58 -12.38 8.07 -4.24
CA THR A 58 -11.32 8.97 -4.75
C THR A 58 -10.51 9.66 -3.66
N GLU A 59 -11.17 10.29 -2.69
CA GLU A 59 -10.47 11.04 -1.64
C GLU A 59 -9.71 10.12 -0.67
N ALA A 60 -10.24 8.93 -0.40
CA ALA A 60 -9.57 7.94 0.43
C ALA A 60 -8.37 7.31 -0.30
N ALA A 61 -8.51 7.04 -1.60
CA ALA A 61 -7.41 6.61 -2.46
C ALA A 61 -6.28 7.65 -2.48
N ARG A 62 -6.62 8.93 -2.71
CA ARG A 62 -5.68 10.06 -2.69
C ARG A 62 -4.90 10.17 -1.38
N ARG A 63 -5.56 9.96 -0.23
CA ARG A 63 -4.87 9.96 1.08
C ARG A 63 -3.87 8.80 1.20
N SER A 64 -4.26 7.60 0.76
CA SER A 64 -3.39 6.41 0.82
C SER A 64 -2.16 6.58 -0.08
N PHE A 65 -2.33 7.09 -1.30
CA PHE A 65 -1.23 7.41 -2.20
C PHE A 65 -0.31 8.51 -1.65
N ARG A 66 -0.85 9.52 -0.99
CA ARG A 66 -0.03 10.54 -0.32
C ARG A 66 0.86 9.94 0.76
N ASN A 67 0.35 8.99 1.55
CA ASN A 67 1.15 8.29 2.55
C ASN A 67 2.32 7.55 1.91
N VAL A 68 2.13 6.89 0.75
CA VAL A 68 3.23 6.25 0.02
C VAL A 68 4.31 7.26 -0.34
N LEU A 69 3.94 8.41 -0.92
CA LEU A 69 4.91 9.44 -1.29
C LEU A 69 5.67 9.99 -0.07
N THR A 70 4.98 10.25 1.05
CA THR A 70 5.59 10.70 2.30
C THR A 70 6.55 9.66 2.89
N LEU A 71 6.18 8.39 2.90
CA LEU A 71 7.04 7.32 3.42
C LEU A 71 8.30 7.10 2.59
N LEU A 72 8.22 7.41 1.30
CA LEU A 72 9.34 7.30 0.36
C LEU A 72 10.15 8.60 0.23
N GLU A 73 9.68 9.76 0.71
CA GLU A 73 10.26 11.08 0.39
C GLU A 73 11.79 11.18 0.56
N HIS A 74 12.35 10.50 1.55
CA HIS A 74 13.78 10.52 1.86
C HIS A 74 14.54 9.24 1.46
N GLN A 75 13.91 8.33 0.71
CA GLN A 75 14.54 7.10 0.23
C GLN A 75 15.18 7.33 -1.14
N ALA A 76 16.42 6.87 -1.32
CA ALA A 76 17.09 6.81 -2.62
C ALA A 76 16.25 5.98 -3.61
N ASP A 77 16.25 6.34 -4.89
CA ASP A 77 15.42 5.69 -5.91
C ASP A 77 15.62 4.18 -5.95
N GLU A 78 16.86 3.71 -5.75
CA GLU A 78 17.26 2.29 -5.82
C GLU A 78 16.86 1.48 -4.58
N THR A 79 16.32 2.12 -3.56
CA THR A 79 15.90 1.44 -2.33
C THR A 79 14.72 0.52 -2.63
N LEU A 80 14.87 -0.78 -2.36
CA LEU A 80 13.77 -1.74 -2.48
C LEU A 80 12.68 -1.44 -1.45
N VAL A 81 11.42 -1.53 -1.88
CA VAL A 81 10.26 -1.23 -0.99
C VAL A 81 9.84 -2.44 -0.14
N ASP A 82 10.18 -3.65 -0.59
CA ASP A 82 10.10 -4.90 0.17
C ASP A 82 11.12 -5.89 -0.39
N GLU A 83 11.68 -6.75 0.46
CA GLU A 83 12.72 -7.72 0.08
C GLU A 83 12.23 -8.80 -0.90
N GLY A 84 10.91 -9.01 -1.02
CA GLY A 84 10.31 -10.00 -1.91
C GLY A 84 9.86 -9.47 -3.27
N GLU A 85 9.98 -8.16 -3.53
CA GLU A 85 9.56 -7.55 -4.79
C GLU A 85 10.71 -6.82 -5.48
N ASP A 86 10.82 -6.96 -6.80
CA ASP A 86 11.75 -6.20 -7.65
C ASP A 86 11.23 -4.76 -7.91
N LEU A 87 10.76 -4.10 -6.85
CA LEU A 87 10.19 -2.76 -6.89
C LEU A 87 10.98 -1.82 -6.00
N ASN A 88 11.44 -0.71 -6.57
CA ASN A 88 12.18 0.31 -5.84
C ASN A 88 11.36 1.58 -5.57
N ALA A 89 11.87 2.42 -4.67
CA ALA A 89 11.21 3.64 -4.22
C ALA A 89 10.94 4.63 -5.36
N GLY A 90 11.86 4.74 -6.32
CA GLY A 90 11.71 5.62 -7.48
C GLY A 90 10.53 5.20 -8.37
N GLN A 91 10.51 3.92 -8.75
CA GLN A 91 9.44 3.31 -9.56
C GLN A 91 8.08 3.43 -8.88
N LEU A 92 8.02 3.21 -7.57
CA LEU A 92 6.76 3.31 -6.83
C LEU A 92 6.27 4.76 -6.71
N ARG A 93 7.17 5.73 -6.49
CA ARG A 93 6.82 7.17 -6.50
C ARG A 93 6.27 7.59 -7.86
N GLU A 94 6.89 7.17 -8.95
CA GLU A 94 6.42 7.46 -10.30
C GLU A 94 5.03 6.88 -10.55
N THR A 95 4.85 5.59 -10.25
CA THR A 95 3.57 4.88 -10.39
C THR A 95 2.46 5.57 -9.59
N VAL A 96 2.72 5.87 -8.32
CA VAL A 96 1.76 6.59 -7.46
C VAL A 96 1.46 7.99 -8.00
N GLY A 97 2.46 8.69 -8.53
CA GLY A 97 2.30 9.97 -9.21
C GLY A 97 1.33 9.89 -10.41
N MET A 98 1.35 8.79 -11.17
CA MET A 98 0.40 8.55 -12.26
C MET A 98 -1.03 8.35 -11.74
N HIS A 99 -1.22 7.50 -10.72
CA HIS A 99 -2.55 7.31 -10.11
C HIS A 99 -3.14 8.61 -9.56
N MET A 100 -2.31 9.43 -8.90
CA MET A 100 -2.71 10.72 -8.34
C MET A 100 -3.17 11.73 -9.40
N LYS A 101 -2.56 11.70 -10.59
CA LYS A 101 -3.00 12.50 -11.74
C LYS A 101 -4.35 12.01 -12.26
N LEU A 102 -4.52 10.71 -12.42
CA LEU A 102 -5.77 10.11 -12.92
C LEU A 102 -6.97 10.39 -12.00
N ILE A 103 -6.76 10.37 -10.68
CA ILE A 103 -7.82 10.63 -9.69
C ILE A 103 -8.12 12.14 -9.55
N GLY A 104 -7.23 13.01 -10.04
CA GLY A 104 -7.40 14.47 -10.01
C GLY A 104 -7.98 15.08 -11.29
N MET A 105 -8.23 14.27 -12.33
CA MET A 105 -8.92 14.67 -13.56
C MET A 105 -10.43 14.46 -13.39
#